data_AF-A0A2P2L6C5-F1
#
_entry.id   AF-A0A2P2L6C5-F1
#
_cell.length_a   1.000
_cell.length_b   1.000
_cell.length_c   1.000
_cell.angle_alpha   90.00
_cell.angle_beta   90.00
_cell.angle_gamma   90.00
#
_symmetry.space_group_name_H-M   'P 1'
#
loop_
_entity.id
_entity.type
_entity.pdbx_description
1 polymer ?
#
loop_
_entity_poly.entity_id
_entity_poly.type
_entity_poly.pdbx_seq_one_letter_code
_entity_poly.pdbx_strand_id
1 'polypeptide(L)'
;MIFGNTSRNGNRSIIIKCEAVGESSPTVVYKGLYGPWTVEDSDIREVILYRSGLVTSAASFVIAASDAFLPNDSLLSDIIKQNLDLLYTLGACGLGLSLVLIHIYVTEIKRSLQALWVLGVLGSFVVYTTLAQPSGENLVQYVVNNPMAVWFIGPLFAALTGLVFKEGLCYGKLEAGILTFIIPAVLLGHLAGLMDDGVKLSLLASWMALFVIFAGRKFTQPIKDDIGDKSIFMFNSLPEEEKKAWVEKFEQQKFSQGP
;
A
#
# COMPACT_ATOMS: atom_id res chain seq x y z
N MET A 1 13.35 72.98 -1.88
CA MET A 1 13.13 73.25 -3.31
C MET A 1 14.03 72.32 -4.09
N ILE A 2 13.47 71.66 -5.11
CA ILE A 2 14.12 70.91 -6.20
C ILE A 2 14.39 69.40 -5.96
N PHE A 3 13.80 68.65 -6.90
CA PHE A 3 13.63 67.22 -7.11
C PHE A 3 14.80 66.53 -7.82
N GLY A 4 14.79 65.18 -7.80
CA GLY A 4 15.38 64.28 -8.82
C GLY A 4 16.62 63.51 -8.32
N ASN A 5 16.81 62.20 -8.51
CA ASN A 5 16.39 61.37 -9.64
C ASN A 5 16.43 59.87 -9.27
N THR A 6 15.60 59.10 -9.96
CA THR A 6 15.39 57.64 -9.85
C THR A 6 16.47 56.82 -10.60
N SER A 7 16.56 55.53 -10.23
CA SER A 7 17.01 54.37 -11.03
C SER A 7 18.35 53.74 -10.65
N ARG A 8 18.32 52.52 -10.07
CA ARG A 8 18.53 51.29 -10.86
C ARG A 8 18.42 50.03 -9.99
N ASN A 9 17.39 49.27 -10.34
CA ASN A 9 17.20 47.83 -10.24
C ASN A 9 18.51 47.01 -10.06
N GLY A 10 18.62 46.31 -8.93
CA GLY A 10 19.67 45.32 -8.64
C GLY A 10 19.03 44.02 -8.20
N ASN A 11 18.58 43.24 -9.18
CA ASN A 11 17.96 41.94 -9.02
C ASN A 11 18.96 40.98 -8.33
N ARG A 12 18.84 40.77 -7.02
CA ARG A 12 19.62 39.75 -6.31
C ARG A 12 19.02 38.38 -6.63
N SER A 13 19.48 37.77 -7.71
CA SER A 13 19.28 36.34 -7.94
C SER A 13 20.01 35.59 -6.83
N ILE A 14 19.25 35.02 -5.89
CA ILE A 14 19.76 34.05 -4.93
C ILE A 14 20.10 32.81 -5.77
N ILE A 15 21.37 32.65 -6.14
CA ILE A 15 21.88 31.41 -6.69
C ILE A 15 21.96 30.45 -5.51
N ILE A 16 20.91 29.64 -5.33
CA ILE A 16 20.99 28.46 -4.49
C ILE A 16 21.93 27.50 -5.21
N LYS A 17 23.22 27.57 -4.85
CA LYS A 17 24.21 26.59 -5.26
C LYS A 17 23.87 25.30 -4.52
N CYS A 18 23.07 24.46 -5.18
CA CYS A 18 22.81 23.10 -4.74
C CYS A 18 24.11 22.32 -4.97
N GLU A 19 24.98 22.34 -3.96
CA GLU A 19 26.13 21.46 -3.91
C GLU A 19 25.57 20.07 -3.60
N ALA A 20 25.35 19.27 -4.64
CA ALA A 20 25.08 17.86 -4.49
C ALA A 20 26.32 17.23 -3.85
N VAL A 21 26.25 17.03 -2.54
CA VAL A 21 27.17 16.18 -1.81
C VAL A 21 26.94 14.77 -2.32
N GLY A 22 27.64 14.44 -3.41
CA GLY A 22 27.94 13.07 -3.79
C GLY A 22 28.98 12.51 -2.83
N GLU A 23 28.62 12.39 -1.55
CA GLU A 23 29.30 11.44 -0.67
C GLU A 23 28.63 10.10 -0.93
N SER A 24 29.37 9.22 -1.60
CA SER A 24 29.08 7.78 -1.62
C SER A 24 28.98 7.32 -0.17
N SER A 25 27.76 7.27 0.35
CA SER A 25 27.46 6.70 1.66
C SER A 25 28.07 5.30 1.68
N PRO A 26 28.77 4.88 2.76
CA PRO A 26 29.33 3.54 2.80
C PRO A 26 28.19 2.54 2.59
N THR A 27 28.26 1.75 1.53
CA THR A 27 27.27 0.71 1.22
C THR A 27 27.22 -0.25 2.39
N VAL A 28 26.15 -0.18 3.17
CA VAL A 28 25.94 -1.05 4.32
C VAL A 28 25.71 -2.47 3.79
N VAL A 29 26.62 -3.38 4.14
CA VAL A 29 26.53 -4.79 3.78
C VAL A 29 25.75 -5.53 4.86
N TYR A 30 24.60 -6.07 4.48
CA TYR A 30 23.76 -6.91 5.33
C TYR A 30 24.18 -8.36 5.19
N LYS A 31 24.16 -9.11 6.30
CA LYS A 31 24.34 -10.57 6.28
C LYS A 31 23.00 -11.24 6.01
N GLY A 32 22.81 -11.78 4.81
CA GLY A 32 21.65 -12.59 4.46
C GLY A 32 21.86 -14.07 4.74
N LEU A 33 20.79 -14.86 4.64
CA LEU A 33 20.79 -16.30 4.84
C LEU A 33 21.69 -17.04 3.84
N TYR A 34 21.68 -16.62 2.58
CA TYR A 34 22.46 -17.23 1.49
C TYR A 34 23.68 -16.41 1.07
N GLY A 35 23.98 -15.31 1.76
CA GLY A 35 25.15 -14.48 1.47
C GLY A 35 24.98 -13.00 1.84
N PRO A 36 26.07 -12.21 1.78
CA PRO A 36 25.98 -10.78 1.98
C PRO A 36 25.20 -10.12 0.85
N TRP A 37 24.44 -9.07 1.18
CA TRP A 37 23.72 -8.26 0.22
C TRP A 37 23.72 -6.80 0.63
N THR A 38 23.46 -5.92 -0.33
CA THR A 38 23.45 -4.46 -0.17
C THR A 38 22.15 -3.88 -0.71
N VAL A 39 21.75 -2.73 -0.17
CA VAL A 39 20.64 -1.95 -0.70
C VAL A 39 21.16 -1.03 -1.80
N GLU A 40 20.55 -1.12 -2.97
CA GLU A 40 20.85 -0.31 -4.15
C GLU A 40 19.88 0.88 -4.25
N ASP A 41 20.26 1.91 -5.03
CA ASP A 41 19.41 3.09 -5.26
C ASP A 41 18.08 2.74 -5.94
N SER A 42 18.06 1.71 -6.78
CA SER A 42 16.84 1.15 -7.37
C SER A 42 15.91 0.61 -6.29
N ASP A 43 16.42 -0.17 -5.34
CA ASP A 43 15.64 -0.74 -4.23
C ASP A 43 15.02 0.39 -3.38
N ILE A 44 15.76 1.47 -3.13
CA ILE A 44 15.27 2.64 -2.41
C ILE A 44 14.08 3.28 -3.15
N ARG A 45 14.20 3.47 -4.47
CA ARG A 45 13.11 4.05 -5.29
C ARG A 45 11.88 3.16 -5.29
N GLU A 46 12.06 1.85 -5.42
CA GLU A 46 10.96 0.88 -5.38
C GLU A 46 10.22 0.92 -4.03
N VAL A 47 10.96 0.97 -2.92
CA VAL A 47 10.37 1.06 -1.58
C VAL A 47 9.63 2.39 -1.38
N ILE A 48 10.19 3.51 -1.83
CA ILE A 48 9.53 4.82 -1.76
C ILE A 48 8.21 4.80 -2.55
N LEU A 49 8.24 4.27 -3.78
CA LEU A 49 7.05 4.16 -4.62
C LEU A 49 6.01 3.21 -4.00
N TYR A 50 6.43 2.06 -3.49
CA TYR A 50 5.59 1.14 -2.73
C TYR A 50 4.88 1.83 -1.56
N ARG A 51 5.63 2.56 -0.72
CA ARG A 51 5.09 3.30 0.42
C ARG A 51 4.14 4.41 -0.03
N SER A 52 4.47 5.12 -1.12
CA SER A 52 3.62 6.18 -1.66
C SER A 52 2.28 5.66 -2.16
N GLY A 53 2.26 4.49 -2.81
CA GLY A 53 1.03 3.80 -3.22
C GLY A 53 0.16 3.44 -2.02
N LEU A 54 0.79 2.97 -0.93
CA LEU A 54 0.08 2.55 0.27
C LEU A 54 -0.54 3.75 0.99
N VAL A 55 0.20 4.83 1.10
CA VAL A 55 -0.28 6.10 1.68
C VAL A 55 -1.41 6.68 0.84
N THR A 56 -1.30 6.63 -0.50
CA THR A 56 -2.37 7.07 -1.41
C THR A 56 -3.63 6.23 -1.21
N SER A 57 -3.48 4.92 -1.06
CA SER A 57 -4.60 4.00 -0.80
C SER A 57 -5.28 4.31 0.54
N ALA A 58 -4.50 4.46 1.60
CA ALA A 58 -4.99 4.79 2.94
C ALA A 58 -5.68 6.16 2.98
N ALA A 59 -5.07 7.19 2.41
CA ALA A 59 -5.63 8.54 2.39
C ALA A 59 -6.95 8.58 1.61
N SER A 60 -6.99 7.98 0.42
CA SER A 60 -8.20 7.96 -0.40
C SER A 60 -9.33 7.20 0.29
N PHE A 61 -9.03 6.06 0.92
CA PHE A 61 -9.98 5.28 1.71
C PHE A 61 -10.54 6.09 2.89
N VAL A 62 -9.67 6.73 3.68
CA VAL A 62 -10.08 7.52 4.84
C VAL A 62 -10.97 8.68 4.43
N ILE A 63 -10.61 9.42 3.38
CA ILE A 63 -11.41 10.54 2.89
C ILE A 63 -12.79 10.04 2.41
N ALA A 64 -12.85 8.94 1.67
CA ALA A 64 -14.12 8.37 1.21
C ALA A 64 -14.98 7.86 2.39
N ALA A 65 -14.38 7.15 3.33
CA ALA A 65 -15.07 6.59 4.49
C ALA A 65 -15.52 7.66 5.50
N SER A 66 -14.89 8.83 5.51
CA SER A 66 -15.33 9.96 6.34
C SER A 66 -16.75 10.40 6.04
N ASP A 67 -17.26 10.21 4.81
CA ASP A 67 -18.66 10.54 4.47
C ASP A 67 -19.67 9.83 5.39
N ALA A 68 -19.37 8.59 5.81
CA ALA A 68 -20.23 7.81 6.70
C ALA A 68 -20.38 8.41 8.12
N PHE A 69 -19.50 9.33 8.50
CA PHE A 69 -19.50 9.97 9.82
C PHE A 69 -19.87 11.46 9.77
N LEU A 70 -20.02 12.03 8.56
CA LEU A 70 -20.37 13.43 8.39
C LEU A 70 -21.89 13.62 8.35
N PRO A 71 -22.41 14.75 8.86
CA PRO A 71 -23.80 15.12 8.65
C PRO A 71 -24.09 15.28 7.16
N ASN A 72 -25.24 14.76 6.71
CA ASN A 72 -25.66 14.80 5.30
C ASN A 72 -25.78 16.22 4.73
N ASP A 73 -25.94 17.23 5.58
CA ASP A 73 -26.20 18.61 5.19
C ASP A 73 -24.90 19.46 5.10
N SER A 74 -23.74 18.82 5.25
CA SER A 74 -22.45 19.50 5.25
C SER A 74 -21.86 19.62 3.85
N LEU A 75 -21.31 20.79 3.52
CA LEU A 75 -20.60 21.03 2.25
C LEU A 75 -19.47 20.03 2.00
N LEU A 76 -18.83 19.54 3.07
CA LEU A 76 -17.78 18.53 2.99
C LEU A 76 -18.33 17.15 2.55
N SER A 77 -19.48 16.73 3.07
CA SER A 77 -20.12 15.48 2.65
C SER A 77 -20.50 15.54 1.17
N ASP A 78 -21.04 16.66 0.69
CA ASP A 78 -21.38 16.83 -0.73
C ASP A 78 -20.15 16.75 -1.65
N ILE A 79 -19.05 17.40 -1.27
CA ILE A 79 -17.79 17.34 -2.03
C ILE A 79 -17.26 15.90 -2.06
N ILE A 80 -17.28 15.19 -0.93
CA ILE A 80 -16.80 13.80 -0.88
C ILE A 80 -17.70 12.91 -1.76
N LYS A 81 -19.02 12.99 -1.60
CA LYS A 81 -20.02 12.21 -2.37
C LYS A 81 -19.85 12.38 -3.89
N GLN A 82 -19.59 13.60 -4.36
CA GLN A 82 -19.33 13.88 -5.77
C GLN A 82 -18.03 13.26 -6.29
N ASN A 83 -17.06 13.02 -5.41
CA ASN A 83 -15.73 12.52 -5.76
C ASN A 83 -15.48 11.07 -5.30
N LEU A 84 -16.50 10.35 -4.82
CA LEU A 84 -16.34 8.99 -4.26
C LEU A 84 -15.73 8.01 -5.27
N ASP A 85 -16.16 8.01 -6.52
CA ASP A 85 -15.62 7.12 -7.56
C ASP A 85 -14.15 7.43 -7.87
N LEU A 86 -13.78 8.71 -7.83
CA LEU A 86 -12.41 9.15 -8.03
C LEU A 86 -11.52 8.72 -6.84
N LEU A 87 -11.99 8.91 -5.61
CA LEU A 87 -11.28 8.46 -4.40
C LEU A 87 -11.13 6.93 -4.39
N TYR A 88 -12.18 6.20 -4.76
CA TYR A 88 -12.12 4.74 -4.89
C TYR A 88 -11.07 4.32 -5.93
N THR A 89 -11.08 4.96 -7.10
CA THR A 89 -10.13 4.67 -8.19
C THR A 89 -8.69 4.99 -7.79
N LEU A 90 -8.45 6.15 -7.17
CA LEU A 90 -7.13 6.51 -6.64
C LEU A 90 -6.67 5.51 -5.57
N GLY A 91 -7.58 5.10 -4.69
CA GLY A 91 -7.30 4.12 -3.65
C GLY A 91 -6.91 2.75 -4.22
N ALA A 92 -7.64 2.29 -5.23
CA ALA A 92 -7.37 1.05 -5.96
C ALA A 92 -6.06 1.11 -6.75
N CYS A 93 -5.77 2.24 -7.41
CA CYS A 93 -4.52 2.45 -8.13
C CYS A 93 -3.31 2.47 -7.18
N GLY A 94 -3.42 3.17 -6.04
CA GLY A 94 -2.39 3.21 -5.01
C GLY A 94 -2.09 1.81 -4.46
N LEU A 95 -3.13 1.02 -4.19
CA LEU A 95 -2.98 -0.38 -3.79
C LEU A 95 -2.28 -1.21 -4.88
N GLY A 96 -2.67 -1.04 -6.14
CA GLY A 96 -2.05 -1.72 -7.27
C GLY A 96 -0.56 -1.40 -7.41
N LEU A 97 -0.20 -0.12 -7.31
CA LEU A 97 1.19 0.33 -7.31
C LEU A 97 2.00 -0.35 -6.20
N SER A 98 1.44 -0.40 -4.98
CA SER A 98 2.08 -1.11 -3.87
C SER A 98 2.23 -2.60 -4.12
N LEU A 99 1.21 -3.28 -4.66
CA LEU A 99 1.26 -4.72 -4.94
C LEU A 99 2.24 -5.10 -6.07
N VAL A 100 2.49 -4.20 -7.02
CA VAL A 100 3.51 -4.43 -8.05
C VAL A 100 4.91 -4.36 -7.44
N LEU A 101 5.15 -3.35 -6.60
CA LEU A 101 6.48 -3.03 -6.05
C LEU A 101 6.82 -3.72 -4.73
N ILE A 102 5.84 -4.40 -4.11
CA ILE A 102 6.08 -5.11 -2.85
C ILE A 102 7.07 -6.26 -3.05
N HIS A 103 8.03 -6.36 -2.14
CA HIS A 103 8.97 -7.48 -2.08
C HIS A 103 8.36 -8.59 -1.21
N ILE A 104 7.98 -9.70 -1.83
CA ILE A 104 7.42 -10.89 -1.14
C ILE A 104 8.26 -12.08 -1.59
N TYR A 105 8.80 -12.86 -0.64
CA TYR A 105 9.67 -14.01 -0.94
C TYR A 105 8.97 -15.09 -1.78
N VAL A 106 7.67 -15.28 -1.57
CA VAL A 106 6.86 -16.27 -2.26
C VAL A 106 6.14 -15.60 -3.44
N THR A 107 6.68 -15.81 -4.64
CA THR A 107 6.15 -15.25 -5.90
C THR A 107 4.67 -15.59 -6.10
N GLU A 108 4.25 -16.78 -5.66
CA GLU A 108 2.91 -17.30 -5.93
C GLU A 108 1.86 -16.55 -5.11
N ILE A 109 2.22 -16.17 -3.88
CA ILE A 109 1.39 -15.30 -3.03
C ILE A 109 1.31 -13.91 -3.68
N LYS A 110 2.45 -13.34 -4.11
CA LYS A 110 2.46 -12.03 -4.78
C LYS A 110 1.55 -12.00 -6.01
N ARG A 111 1.67 -13.00 -6.88
CA ARG A 111 0.84 -13.12 -8.10
C ARG A 111 -0.64 -13.32 -7.77
N SER A 112 -0.96 -14.09 -6.73
CA SER A 112 -2.34 -14.29 -6.29
C SER A 112 -2.97 -12.96 -5.80
N LEU A 113 -2.22 -12.15 -5.05
CA LEU A 113 -2.69 -10.83 -4.62
C LEU A 113 -2.89 -9.87 -5.79
N GLN A 114 -1.97 -9.88 -6.75
CA GLN A 114 -2.10 -9.08 -7.98
C GLN A 114 -3.30 -9.53 -8.82
N ALA A 115 -3.55 -10.83 -8.94
CA ALA A 115 -4.72 -11.37 -9.63
C ALA A 115 -6.02 -10.95 -8.92
N LEU A 116 -6.08 -11.05 -7.58
CA LEU A 116 -7.21 -10.56 -6.79
C LEU A 116 -7.45 -9.06 -6.98
N TRP A 117 -6.38 -8.26 -7.03
CA TRP A 117 -6.48 -6.83 -7.33
C TRP A 117 -7.05 -6.57 -8.73
N VAL A 118 -6.53 -7.24 -9.77
CA VAL A 118 -7.05 -7.12 -11.15
C VAL A 118 -8.52 -7.53 -11.21
N LEU A 119 -8.88 -8.67 -10.64
CA LEU A 119 -10.26 -9.15 -10.58
C LEU A 119 -11.18 -8.17 -9.86
N GLY A 120 -10.71 -7.59 -8.76
CA GLY A 120 -11.44 -6.58 -8.01
C GLY A 120 -11.66 -5.31 -8.81
N VAL A 121 -10.62 -4.77 -9.47
CA VAL A 121 -10.73 -3.57 -10.32
C VAL A 121 -11.69 -3.80 -11.49
N LEU A 122 -11.57 -4.95 -12.17
CA LEU A 122 -12.47 -5.30 -13.27
C LEU A 122 -13.91 -5.50 -12.78
N GLY A 123 -14.10 -6.18 -11.64
CA GLY A 123 -15.39 -6.35 -11.01
C GLY A 123 -16.04 -5.02 -10.65
N SER A 124 -15.28 -4.10 -10.05
CA SER A 124 -15.71 -2.74 -9.75
C SER A 124 -16.12 -1.97 -11.00
N PHE A 125 -15.35 -2.08 -12.09
CA PHE A 125 -15.68 -1.43 -13.36
C PHE A 125 -16.97 -1.98 -13.98
N VAL A 126 -17.16 -3.30 -13.95
CA VAL A 126 -18.39 -3.96 -14.43
C VAL A 126 -19.59 -3.51 -13.59
N VAL A 127 -19.50 -3.54 -12.25
CA VAL A 127 -20.59 -3.08 -11.37
C VAL A 127 -20.90 -1.61 -11.62
N TYR A 128 -19.88 -0.77 -11.74
CA TYR A 128 -20.07 0.65 -12.01
C TYR A 128 -20.84 0.90 -13.31
N THR A 129 -20.40 0.29 -14.41
CA THR A 129 -20.98 0.53 -15.75
C THR A 129 -22.33 -0.14 -15.97
N THR A 130 -22.54 -1.34 -15.41
CA THR A 130 -23.74 -2.15 -15.68
C THR A 130 -24.83 -2.00 -14.63
N LEU A 131 -24.50 -1.59 -13.40
CA LEU A 131 -25.43 -1.56 -12.28
C LEU A 131 -25.54 -0.17 -11.64
N ALA A 132 -24.42 0.45 -11.25
CA ALA A 132 -24.44 1.73 -10.52
C ALA A 132 -24.84 2.92 -11.40
N GLN A 133 -24.18 3.08 -12.56
CA GLN A 133 -24.48 4.14 -13.54
C GLN A 133 -25.94 4.15 -14.00
N PRO A 134 -26.55 3.02 -14.42
CA PRO A 134 -27.97 2.99 -14.78
C PRO A 134 -28.93 3.34 -13.63
N SER A 135 -28.50 3.12 -12.38
CA SER A 135 -29.28 3.44 -11.19
C SER A 135 -29.07 4.89 -10.72
N GLY A 136 -28.16 5.65 -11.37
CA GLY A 136 -27.83 7.02 -10.97
C GLY A 136 -27.02 7.13 -9.67
N GLU A 137 -26.44 6.02 -9.21
CA GLU A 137 -25.63 5.94 -7.99
C GLU A 137 -24.13 5.89 -8.31
N ASN A 138 -23.29 6.35 -7.38
CA ASN A 138 -21.85 6.07 -7.45
C ASN A 138 -21.56 4.64 -7.02
N LEU A 139 -20.37 4.12 -7.36
CA LEU A 139 -20.02 2.72 -7.11
C LEU A 139 -20.09 2.38 -5.62
N VAL A 140 -19.59 3.27 -4.76
CA VAL A 140 -19.51 3.05 -3.32
C VAL A 140 -20.90 2.98 -2.69
N GLN A 141 -21.78 3.92 -3.02
CA GLN A 141 -23.18 3.95 -2.58
C GLN A 141 -23.93 2.71 -3.08
N TYR A 142 -23.75 2.35 -4.34
CA TYR A 142 -24.39 1.15 -4.90
C TYR A 142 -24.01 -0.10 -4.12
N VAL A 143 -22.71 -0.28 -3.78
CA VAL A 143 -22.24 -1.40 -2.97
C VAL A 143 -22.85 -1.39 -1.57
N VAL A 144 -22.92 -0.23 -0.92
CA VAL A 144 -23.53 -0.08 0.42
C VAL A 144 -25.01 -0.43 0.41
N ASN A 145 -25.72 -0.09 -0.67
CA ASN A 145 -27.14 -0.37 -0.83
C ASN A 145 -27.41 -1.82 -1.28
N ASN A 146 -26.44 -2.46 -1.95
CA ASN A 146 -26.57 -3.78 -2.55
C ASN A 146 -25.44 -4.72 -2.07
N PRO A 147 -25.63 -5.42 -0.94
CA PRO A 147 -24.58 -6.27 -0.35
C PRO A 147 -24.00 -7.31 -1.30
N MET A 148 -24.79 -7.82 -2.25
CA MET A 148 -24.33 -8.77 -3.27
C MET A 148 -23.23 -8.22 -4.19
N ALA A 149 -23.12 -6.89 -4.33
CA ALA A 149 -22.06 -6.25 -5.09
C ALA A 149 -20.66 -6.52 -4.49
N VAL A 150 -20.59 -6.90 -3.20
CA VAL A 150 -19.34 -7.29 -2.52
C VAL A 150 -18.66 -8.47 -3.21
N TRP A 151 -19.39 -9.37 -3.88
CA TRP A 151 -18.75 -10.46 -4.64
C TRP A 151 -17.84 -9.98 -5.77
N PHE A 152 -18.13 -8.81 -6.35
CA PHE A 152 -17.38 -8.24 -7.46
C PHE A 152 -16.22 -7.36 -6.98
N ILE A 153 -16.46 -6.54 -5.95
CA ILE A 153 -15.45 -5.62 -5.41
C ILE A 153 -14.55 -6.28 -4.35
N GLY A 154 -15.03 -7.34 -3.71
CA GLY A 154 -14.38 -8.04 -2.60
C GLY A 154 -12.98 -8.55 -2.91
N PRO A 155 -12.66 -9.07 -4.11
CA PRO A 155 -11.31 -9.43 -4.48
C PRO A 155 -10.29 -8.29 -4.33
N LEU A 156 -10.67 -7.03 -4.58
CA LEU A 156 -9.78 -5.87 -4.37
C LEU A 156 -9.37 -5.76 -2.90
N PHE A 157 -10.34 -5.89 -2.01
CA PHE A 157 -10.12 -5.80 -0.57
C PHE A 157 -9.47 -7.05 -0.01
N ALA A 158 -9.67 -8.22 -0.62
CA ALA A 158 -8.90 -9.42 -0.30
C ALA A 158 -7.41 -9.24 -0.63
N ALA A 159 -7.09 -8.57 -1.73
CA ALA A 159 -5.71 -8.21 -2.06
C ALA A 159 -5.11 -7.23 -1.03
N LEU A 160 -5.89 -6.23 -0.58
CA LEU A 160 -5.49 -5.34 0.52
C LEU A 160 -5.26 -6.13 1.82
N THR A 161 -6.19 -7.02 2.19
CA THR A 161 -6.06 -7.88 3.37
C THR A 161 -4.79 -8.71 3.30
N GLY A 162 -4.44 -9.28 2.14
CA GLY A 162 -3.21 -10.05 1.97
C GLY A 162 -1.94 -9.20 2.09
N LEU A 163 -1.96 -7.97 1.59
CA LEU A 163 -0.86 -7.01 1.81
C LEU A 163 -0.69 -6.69 3.30
N VAL A 164 -1.79 -6.38 3.98
CA VAL A 164 -1.79 -6.07 5.41
C VAL A 164 -1.40 -7.30 6.25
N PHE A 165 -1.86 -8.48 5.87
CA PHE A 165 -1.52 -9.77 6.51
C PHE A 165 -0.01 -9.98 6.55
N LYS A 166 0.67 -9.74 5.42
CA LYS A 166 2.13 -9.85 5.34
C LYS A 166 2.79 -9.02 6.44
N GLU A 167 2.37 -7.77 6.59
CA GLU A 167 2.96 -6.84 7.54
C GLU A 167 2.56 -7.16 8.99
N GLY A 168 1.32 -7.56 9.20
CA GLY A 168 0.77 -7.85 10.52
C GLY A 168 1.31 -9.13 11.12
N LEU A 169 1.11 -10.24 10.41
CA LEU A 169 1.40 -11.57 10.94
C LEU A 169 2.83 -12.01 10.63
N CYS A 170 3.45 -11.57 9.54
CA CYS A 170 4.85 -11.95 9.26
C CYS A 170 5.88 -11.03 9.93
N TYR A 171 5.55 -9.76 10.18
CA TYR A 171 6.48 -8.79 10.81
C TYR A 171 6.04 -8.32 12.21
N GLY A 172 4.99 -8.91 12.77
CA GLY A 172 4.55 -8.67 14.15
C GLY A 172 3.98 -7.26 14.39
N LYS A 173 3.40 -6.64 13.37
CA LYS A 173 2.75 -5.33 13.49
C LYS A 173 1.32 -5.51 13.97
N LEU A 174 1.04 -5.20 15.24
CA LEU A 174 -0.28 -5.40 15.84
C LEU A 174 -1.40 -4.69 15.06
N GLU A 175 -1.16 -3.45 14.61
CA GLU A 175 -2.14 -2.69 13.83
C GLU A 175 -2.57 -3.40 12.54
N ALA A 176 -1.61 -3.96 11.81
CA ALA A 176 -1.86 -4.70 10.59
C ALA A 176 -2.44 -6.09 10.89
N GLY A 177 -2.02 -6.71 11.99
CA GLY A 177 -2.61 -7.97 12.47
C GLY A 177 -4.11 -7.83 12.74
N ILE A 178 -4.53 -6.78 13.45
CA ILE A 178 -5.95 -6.51 13.72
C ILE A 178 -6.66 -6.15 12.42
N LEU A 179 -6.07 -5.29 11.59
CA LEU A 179 -6.66 -4.85 10.32
C LEU A 179 -6.93 -6.02 9.35
N THR A 180 -6.09 -7.05 9.39
CA THR A 180 -6.27 -8.30 8.62
C THR A 180 -7.62 -8.98 8.90
N PHE A 181 -8.13 -8.87 10.13
CA PHE A 181 -9.43 -9.45 10.51
C PHE A 181 -10.59 -8.46 10.33
N ILE A 182 -10.35 -7.16 10.55
CA ILE A 182 -11.39 -6.14 10.41
C ILE A 182 -11.86 -6.03 8.96
N ILE A 183 -10.96 -6.00 7.97
CA ILE A 183 -11.34 -5.82 6.57
C ILE A 183 -12.32 -6.92 6.10
N PRO A 184 -12.00 -8.22 6.24
CA PRO A 184 -12.95 -9.27 5.86
C PRO A 184 -14.21 -9.28 6.72
N ALA A 185 -14.11 -9.00 8.02
CA ALA A 185 -15.27 -8.98 8.90
C ALA A 185 -16.31 -7.94 8.47
N VAL A 186 -15.88 -6.73 8.12
CA VAL A 186 -16.76 -5.66 7.61
C VAL A 186 -17.43 -6.08 6.31
N LEU A 187 -16.66 -6.58 5.35
CA LEU A 187 -17.20 -6.92 4.02
C LEU A 187 -18.12 -8.14 4.05
N LEU A 188 -17.72 -9.20 4.76
CA LEU A 188 -18.53 -10.41 4.87
C LEU A 188 -19.76 -10.18 5.75
N GLY A 189 -19.64 -9.41 6.82
CA GLY A 189 -20.78 -9.06 7.66
C GLY A 189 -21.78 -8.13 6.95
N HIS A 190 -21.29 -7.23 6.08
CA HIS A 190 -22.14 -6.47 5.17
C HIS A 190 -22.83 -7.39 4.15
N LEU A 191 -22.08 -8.26 3.47
CA LEU A 191 -22.60 -9.22 2.49
C LEU A 191 -23.66 -10.16 3.09
N ALA A 192 -23.45 -10.65 4.31
CA ALA A 192 -24.36 -11.56 4.99
C ALA A 192 -25.58 -10.85 5.60
N GLY A 193 -25.59 -9.51 5.65
CA GLY A 193 -26.64 -8.74 6.30
C GLY A 193 -26.75 -8.97 7.81
N LEU A 194 -25.69 -9.49 8.45
CA LEU A 194 -25.69 -9.90 9.85
C LEU A 194 -25.34 -8.76 10.83
N MET A 195 -24.97 -7.59 10.32
CA MET A 195 -24.52 -6.45 11.12
C MET A 195 -25.53 -5.31 11.07
N ASP A 196 -25.85 -4.75 12.24
CA ASP A 196 -26.48 -3.44 12.33
C ASP A 196 -25.50 -2.33 11.92
N ASP A 197 -26.04 -1.13 11.69
CA ASP A 197 -25.26 0.00 11.19
C ASP A 197 -24.26 0.55 12.23
N GLY A 198 -24.55 0.40 13.53
CA GLY A 198 -23.63 0.79 14.59
C GLY A 198 -22.35 -0.05 14.58
N VAL A 199 -22.49 -1.37 14.41
CA VAL A 199 -21.32 -2.27 14.29
C VAL A 199 -20.54 -1.99 13.01
N LYS A 200 -21.21 -1.77 11.87
CA LYS A 200 -20.54 -1.41 10.61
C LYS A 200 -19.71 -0.14 10.76
N LEU A 201 -20.30 0.91 11.34
CA LEU A 201 -19.61 2.19 11.55
C LEU A 201 -18.45 2.07 12.53
N SER A 202 -18.61 1.31 13.62
CA SER A 202 -17.53 1.09 14.60
C SER A 202 -16.33 0.34 13.98
N LEU A 203 -16.60 -0.71 13.20
CA LEU A 203 -15.54 -1.43 12.50
C LEU A 203 -14.92 -0.59 11.36
N LEU A 204 -15.71 0.22 10.66
CA LEU A 204 -15.21 1.13 9.63
C LEU A 204 -14.29 2.19 10.24
N ALA A 205 -14.68 2.81 11.36
CA ALA A 205 -13.84 3.76 12.10
C ALA A 205 -12.53 3.10 12.56
N SER A 206 -12.61 1.86 13.05
CA SER A 206 -11.44 1.07 13.45
C SER A 206 -10.52 0.79 12.27
N TRP A 207 -11.08 0.43 11.10
CA TRP A 207 -10.32 0.27 9.87
C TRP A 207 -9.62 1.58 9.49
N MET A 208 -10.33 2.70 9.43
CA MET A 208 -9.74 4.00 9.09
C MET A 208 -8.54 4.33 10.00
N ALA A 209 -8.72 4.22 11.32
CA ALA A 209 -7.66 4.51 12.28
C ALA A 209 -6.44 3.58 12.11
N LEU A 210 -6.67 2.27 12.02
CA LEU A 210 -5.59 1.30 11.85
C LEU A 210 -4.87 1.46 10.51
N PHE A 211 -5.58 1.81 9.44
CA PHE A 211 -4.98 1.99 8.13
C PHE A 211 -4.08 3.24 8.10
N VAL A 212 -4.48 4.33 8.76
CA VAL A 212 -3.64 5.52 8.96
C VAL A 212 -2.40 5.18 9.77
N ILE A 213 -2.54 4.46 10.88
CA ILE A 213 -1.40 4.05 11.72
C ILE A 213 -0.45 3.16 10.91
N PHE A 214 -1.00 2.18 10.19
CA PHE A 214 -0.23 1.25 9.36
C PHE A 214 0.55 1.99 8.26
N ALA A 215 -0.11 2.88 7.51
CA ALA A 215 0.56 3.67 6.47
C ALA A 215 1.57 4.67 7.07
N GLY A 216 1.24 5.32 8.19
CA GLY A 216 2.12 6.27 8.87
C GLY A 216 3.40 5.63 9.41
N ARG A 217 3.31 4.40 9.93
CA ARG A 217 4.49 3.67 10.43
C ARG A 217 5.46 3.27 9.33
N LYS A 218 5.04 3.25 8.06
CA LYS A 218 5.96 3.05 6.95
C LYS A 218 7.01 4.15 6.85
N PHE A 219 6.75 5.37 7.31
CA PHE A 219 7.75 6.45 7.26
C PHE A 219 8.90 6.25 8.25
N THR A 220 8.67 5.57 9.38
CA THR A 220 9.71 5.30 10.39
C THR A 220 10.39 3.95 10.22
N GLN A 221 9.84 3.08 9.36
CA GLN A 221 10.41 1.77 9.08
C GLN A 221 11.71 1.88 8.24
N PRO A 222 12.79 1.16 8.60
CA PRO A 222 13.98 1.04 7.76
C PRO A 222 13.66 0.47 6.38
N ILE A 223 14.28 1.00 5.31
CA ILE A 223 14.06 0.57 3.92
C ILE A 223 14.35 -0.93 3.75
N LYS A 224 15.44 -1.42 4.36
CA LYS A 224 15.84 -2.84 4.32
C LYS A 224 14.72 -3.79 4.78
N ASP A 225 13.85 -3.35 5.67
CA ASP A 225 12.81 -4.21 6.24
C ASP A 225 11.62 -4.37 5.27
N ASP A 226 11.40 -3.42 4.36
CA ASP A 226 10.40 -3.55 3.29
C ASP A 226 10.90 -4.39 2.12
N ILE A 227 12.22 -4.43 1.90
CA ILE A 227 12.89 -5.29 0.90
C ILE A 227 12.93 -6.74 1.38
N GLY A 228 13.31 -6.94 2.65
CA GLY A 228 13.65 -8.26 3.17
C GLY A 228 15.06 -8.69 2.74
N ASP A 229 15.38 -9.97 2.95
CA ASP A 229 16.67 -10.56 2.64
C ASP A 229 16.81 -10.82 1.13
N LYS A 230 17.55 -9.95 0.43
CA LYS A 230 17.85 -10.10 -1.01
C LYS A 230 18.54 -11.42 -1.35
N SER A 231 19.28 -12.03 -0.41
CA SER A 231 19.95 -13.31 -0.67
C SER A 231 18.97 -14.45 -0.93
N ILE A 232 17.77 -14.40 -0.34
CA ILE A 232 16.70 -15.37 -0.60
C ILE A 232 16.18 -15.23 -2.03
N PHE A 233 16.00 -14.00 -2.52
CA PHE A 233 15.57 -13.75 -3.89
C PHE A 233 16.64 -14.21 -4.91
N MET A 234 17.91 -13.90 -4.64
CA MET A 234 19.02 -14.39 -5.47
C MET A 234 19.06 -15.91 -5.51
N PHE A 235 18.97 -16.58 -4.35
CA PHE A 235 18.94 -18.04 -4.26
C PHE A 235 17.74 -18.64 -5.00
N ASN A 236 16.53 -18.09 -4.82
CA ASN A 236 15.32 -18.57 -5.48
C ASN A 236 15.38 -18.43 -7.02
N SER A 237 16.17 -17.47 -7.53
CA SER A 237 16.37 -17.26 -8.96
C SER A 237 17.37 -18.22 -9.62
N LEU A 238 18.16 -18.98 -8.83
CA LEU A 238 19.12 -19.94 -9.36
C LEU A 238 18.41 -21.16 -10.02
N PRO A 239 19.05 -21.82 -11.01
CA PRO A 239 18.62 -23.12 -11.50
C PRO A 239 18.58 -24.18 -10.39
N GLU A 240 17.68 -25.16 -10.48
CA GLU A 240 17.50 -26.19 -9.42
C GLU A 240 18.76 -27.02 -9.16
N GLU A 241 19.58 -27.27 -10.19
CA GLU A 241 20.86 -27.96 -10.05
C GLU A 241 21.86 -27.14 -9.21
N GLU A 242 21.92 -25.83 -9.46
CA GLU A 242 22.78 -24.91 -8.73
C GLU A 242 22.30 -24.70 -7.29
N LYS A 243 20.99 -24.66 -7.06
CA LYS A 243 20.41 -24.62 -5.70
C LYS A 243 20.83 -25.82 -4.87
N LYS A 244 20.73 -27.03 -5.43
CA LYS A 244 21.15 -28.27 -4.74
C LYS A 244 22.64 -28.25 -4.42
N ALA A 245 23.48 -27.89 -5.39
CA ALA A 245 24.93 -27.76 -5.18
C ALA A 245 25.27 -26.69 -4.12
N TRP A 246 24.49 -25.60 -4.06
CA TRP A 246 24.63 -24.57 -3.03
C TRP A 246 24.27 -25.09 -1.64
N VAL A 247 23.12 -25.77 -1.50
CA VAL A 247 22.68 -26.35 -0.23
C VAL A 247 23.69 -27.38 0.28
N GLU A 248 24.18 -28.27 -0.60
CA GLU A 248 25.20 -29.25 -0.25
C GLU A 248 26.50 -28.59 0.25
N LYS A 249 26.98 -27.55 -0.44
CA LYS A 249 28.15 -26.78 0.01
C LYS A 249 27.91 -26.09 1.35
N PHE A 250 26.72 -25.53 1.55
CA PHE A 250 26.36 -24.82 2.77
C PHE A 250 26.26 -25.77 3.97
N GLU A 251 25.70 -26.97 3.76
CA GLU A 251 25.68 -28.04 4.76
C GLU A 251 27.10 -28.50 5.08
N GLN A 252 27.93 -28.79 4.07
CA GLN A 252 29.33 -29.18 4.28
C GLN A 252 30.13 -28.12 5.04
N GLN A 253 29.91 -26.83 4.77
CA GLN A 253 30.56 -25.74 5.52
C GLN A 253 30.09 -25.65 6.97
N LYS A 254 28.79 -25.83 7.24
CA LYS A 254 28.26 -25.93 8.62
C LYS A 254 28.85 -27.13 9.37
N PHE A 255 28.96 -28.28 8.72
CA PHE A 255 29.57 -29.48 9.32
C PHE A 255 31.07 -29.31 9.55
N SER A 256 31.77 -28.56 8.69
CA SER A 256 33.21 -28.33 8.79
C SER A 256 33.61 -27.28 9.84
N GLN A 257 32.68 -26.38 10.22
CA GLN A 257 32.96 -25.33 11.21
C GLN A 257 32.67 -25.74 12.66
N GLY A 258 32.06 -26.91 12.91
CA GLY A 258 31.81 -27.46 14.25
C GLY A 258 30.87 -26.60 15.12
N PRO A 259 30.24 -27.18 16.17
CA PRO A 259 29.51 -26.41 17.17
C PRO A 259 30.40 -25.47 17.98
#